data_AF-A0AAV2TYN5-F1
#
_entry.id   AF-A0AAV2TYN5-F1
#
_cell.length_a   1.000
_cell.length_b   1.000
_cell.length_c   1.000
_cell.angle_alpha   90.00
_cell.angle_beta   90.00
_cell.angle_gamma   90.00
#
_symmetry.space_group_name_H-M   'P 1'
#
loop_
_entity.id
_entity.type
_entity.pdbx_description
1 polymer ?
#
loop_
_entity_poly.entity_id
_entity_poly.type
_entity_poly.pdbx_seq_one_letter_code
_entity_poly.pdbx_strand_id
1 'polypeptide(L)'
;MPRPSSAQSEADEGSDMLLSEEYERLQNQLRTLQNERQKQTEETDVKMGKYNKEIAVLQRENEEIKSLLALASSEQNKKKDLKAIEVLKHHLAQQDAIQEQVEDIKRYNQRLDAEVKKYEKLIRSKQQERCAQVKFEKEAGDLKSELEKKIETMETNLHTKMSKFCGTLAYNEGTRDSIEKLRNERKIFVRLHRRLSEKLEDINKVKAKLTHQATVAYDQRDEAKNKRLALEEKNEKDKGAYEAELRDLQRTIDHNEQLHKFMATKADERTEWKQKAEERRQKYGSTGEIARAQQKKKIEQYEEAMDKLQQITEKHDVHGIIRVYQRKEDENFTNFNYVTELNNHIEDVREDIERIQLSMKECLKDNAHLEETKHKQMHSLEVKMNMDKKASDADKLRVAQIHKVLDEIKSQIKMLAVKLGCDISKIVEMLGGDGEEVTERNLMLYLNALEQRVDELLSIKCYASSKGLLDSERNDDSKTGMTLGLVEPTKLQTDLSLSLPSLNDEEDDTSEQPHGSVRPLTQAELMTRVTKEIQRQEVGFDQATTRSSNRTLAETKKIKK
;
A
#
# COMPACT_ATOMS: atom_id res chain seq x y z
N MET A 1 -116.47 57.45 -139.15
CA MET A 1 -116.61 56.30 -140.06
C MET A 1 -117.52 55.25 -139.40
N PRO A 2 -118.09 54.27 -140.12
CA PRO A 2 -119.11 54.32 -141.19
C PRO A 2 -120.52 53.84 -140.68
N ARG A 3 -121.68 54.34 -141.21
CA ARG A 3 -122.72 53.70 -142.10
C ARG A 3 -123.36 52.36 -141.64
N PRO A 4 -124.60 51.97 -142.08
CA PRO A 4 -125.53 52.53 -143.11
C PRO A 4 -126.92 53.00 -142.56
N SER A 5 -127.67 53.92 -143.19
CA SER A 5 -128.62 53.80 -144.36
C SER A 5 -129.85 52.89 -144.11
N SER A 6 -131.08 53.14 -144.61
CA SER A 6 -131.53 54.02 -145.74
C SER A 6 -132.96 54.64 -145.57
N ALA A 7 -133.74 54.84 -146.65
CA ALA A 7 -134.90 55.74 -146.82
C ALA A 7 -136.07 55.13 -147.67
N GLN A 8 -137.25 55.80 -147.74
CA GLN A 8 -138.04 56.16 -148.96
C GLN A 8 -139.44 56.75 -148.61
N SER A 9 -139.83 57.95 -149.11
CA SER A 9 -140.75 58.27 -150.24
C SER A 9 -142.26 58.03 -149.95
N GLU A 10 -143.26 58.80 -150.42
CA GLU A 10 -143.33 59.91 -151.39
C GLU A 10 -144.64 60.74 -151.21
N ALA A 11 -144.98 61.60 -152.19
CA ALA A 11 -146.14 62.52 -152.30
C ALA A 11 -147.56 61.88 -152.06
N ASP A 12 -148.69 62.61 -151.98
CA ASP A 12 -149.02 63.98 -152.42
C ASP A 12 -150.20 64.60 -151.63
N GLU A 13 -150.47 65.89 -151.90
CA GLU A 13 -151.44 66.82 -151.27
C GLU A 13 -152.80 66.27 -150.76
N GLY A 14 -153.10 66.56 -149.48
CA GLY A 14 -154.40 66.33 -148.83
C GLY A 14 -154.49 67.03 -147.47
N SER A 15 -154.89 68.31 -147.46
CA SER A 15 -154.65 69.25 -146.36
C SER A 15 -155.40 69.01 -145.03
N ASP A 16 -154.69 69.33 -143.93
CA ASP A 16 -155.16 69.81 -142.62
C ASP A 16 -155.81 68.90 -141.55
N MET A 17 -156.02 67.58 -141.74
CA MET A 17 -156.65 66.75 -140.68
C MET A 17 -155.70 65.89 -139.82
N LEU A 18 -154.41 65.78 -140.17
CA LEU A 18 -153.45 64.89 -139.49
C LEU A 18 -152.94 65.37 -138.11
N LEU A 19 -153.21 66.62 -137.71
CA LEU A 19 -152.45 67.26 -136.61
C LEU A 19 -153.04 67.06 -135.20
N SER A 20 -154.31 66.67 -135.06
CA SER A 20 -154.99 66.68 -133.75
C SER A 20 -154.86 65.39 -132.95
N GLU A 21 -154.78 64.21 -133.59
CA GLU A 21 -154.72 62.92 -132.89
C GLU A 21 -153.31 62.51 -132.41
N GLU A 22 -152.24 63.00 -133.06
CA GLU A 22 -150.87 62.75 -132.56
C GLU A 22 -150.56 63.51 -131.25
N TYR A 23 -151.20 64.66 -131.03
CA TYR A 23 -150.89 65.57 -129.93
C TYR A 23 -151.15 64.95 -128.54
N GLU A 24 -152.33 64.34 -128.32
CA GLU A 24 -152.70 63.80 -127.00
C GLU A 24 -151.87 62.58 -126.59
N ARG A 25 -151.41 61.77 -127.54
CA ARG A 25 -150.64 60.55 -127.23
C ARG A 25 -149.20 60.87 -126.81
N LEU A 26 -148.57 61.84 -127.47
CA LEU A 26 -147.24 62.36 -127.10
C LEU A 26 -147.24 62.95 -125.68
N GLN A 27 -148.33 63.59 -125.26
CA GLN A 27 -148.44 64.21 -123.93
C GLN A 27 -148.37 63.18 -122.78
N ASN A 28 -148.96 62.00 -122.94
CA ASN A 28 -148.94 60.95 -121.90
C ASN A 28 -147.57 60.27 -121.75
N GLN A 29 -146.83 60.03 -122.85
CA GLN A 29 -145.46 59.47 -122.78
C GLN A 29 -144.48 60.43 -122.10
N LEU A 30 -144.64 61.73 -122.31
CA LEU A 30 -143.84 62.78 -121.68
C LEU A 30 -143.93 62.75 -120.14
N ARG A 31 -145.13 62.47 -119.59
CA ARG A 31 -145.36 62.45 -118.13
C ARG A 31 -144.68 61.27 -117.44
N THR A 32 -144.70 60.08 -118.05
CA THR A 32 -143.99 58.90 -117.52
C THR A 32 -142.47 59.09 -117.50
N LEU A 33 -141.90 59.64 -118.58
CA LEU A 33 -140.46 59.93 -118.67
C LEU A 33 -140.01 61.01 -117.68
N GLN A 34 -140.85 62.01 -117.38
CA GLN A 34 -140.55 63.01 -116.35
C GLN A 34 -140.42 62.38 -114.94
N ASN A 35 -141.33 61.48 -114.57
CA ASN A 35 -141.32 60.85 -113.25
C ASN A 35 -140.13 59.89 -113.06
N GLU A 36 -139.76 59.11 -114.09
CA GLU A 36 -138.57 58.25 -114.03
C GLU A 36 -137.28 59.06 -113.94
N ARG A 37 -137.17 60.15 -114.72
CA ARG A 37 -136.02 61.06 -114.67
C ARG A 37 -135.86 61.67 -113.27
N GLN A 38 -136.95 62.08 -112.63
CA GLN A 38 -136.92 62.71 -111.31
C GLN A 38 -136.47 61.73 -110.21
N LYS A 39 -136.93 60.47 -110.28
CA LYS A 39 -136.54 59.41 -109.33
C LYS A 39 -135.06 59.02 -109.47
N GLN A 40 -134.52 59.01 -110.69
CA GLN A 40 -133.09 58.78 -110.92
C GLN A 40 -132.23 59.93 -110.36
N THR A 41 -132.65 61.20 -110.52
CA THR A 41 -131.90 62.35 -109.98
C THR A 41 -131.82 62.33 -108.44
N GLU A 42 -132.92 62.00 -107.75
CA GLU A 42 -132.91 61.91 -106.28
C GLU A 42 -132.00 60.77 -105.79
N GLU A 43 -132.00 59.61 -106.47
CA GLU A 43 -131.07 58.53 -106.16
C GLU A 43 -129.61 58.89 -106.40
N THR A 44 -129.29 59.67 -107.45
CA THR A 44 -127.92 60.13 -107.68
C THR A 44 -127.47 61.14 -106.62
N ASP A 45 -128.33 62.07 -106.22
CA ASP A 45 -127.98 63.11 -105.25
C ASP A 45 -127.74 62.54 -103.84
N VAL A 46 -128.54 61.55 -103.42
CA VAL A 46 -128.30 60.84 -102.14
C VAL A 46 -127.00 60.03 -102.17
N LYS A 47 -126.64 59.43 -103.32
CA LYS A 47 -125.35 58.71 -103.48
C LYS A 47 -124.17 59.69 -103.46
N MET A 48 -124.25 60.81 -104.18
CA MET A 48 -123.25 61.88 -104.17
C MET A 48 -123.07 62.51 -102.78
N GLY A 49 -124.18 62.73 -102.05
CA GLY A 49 -124.14 63.25 -100.68
C GLY A 49 -123.46 62.31 -99.68
N LYS A 50 -123.51 60.99 -99.90
CA LYS A 50 -122.73 60.02 -99.11
C LYS A 50 -121.25 60.05 -99.47
N TYR A 51 -120.91 59.97 -100.76
CA TYR A 51 -119.52 60.02 -101.20
C TYR A 51 -118.79 61.29 -100.76
N ASN A 52 -119.43 62.46 -100.83
CA ASN A 52 -118.83 63.71 -100.37
C ASN A 52 -118.59 63.75 -98.84
N LYS A 53 -119.41 63.08 -98.04
CA LYS A 53 -119.19 62.95 -96.58
C LYS A 53 -118.02 62.00 -96.28
N GLU A 54 -117.94 60.88 -96.98
CA GLU A 54 -116.84 59.91 -96.88
C GLU A 54 -115.49 60.59 -97.20
N ILE A 55 -115.43 61.32 -98.33
CA ILE A 55 -114.26 62.08 -98.76
C ILE A 55 -113.84 63.12 -97.69
N ALA A 56 -114.80 63.83 -97.09
CA ALA A 56 -114.52 64.81 -96.04
C ALA A 56 -114.06 64.20 -94.70
N VAL A 57 -114.31 62.91 -94.44
CA VAL A 57 -113.73 62.17 -93.30
C VAL A 57 -112.32 61.74 -93.64
N LEU A 58 -112.13 61.08 -94.79
CA LEU A 58 -110.82 60.61 -95.25
C LEU A 58 -109.82 61.76 -95.44
N GLN A 59 -110.26 62.96 -95.83
CA GLN A 59 -109.41 64.15 -95.89
C GLN A 59 -108.90 64.57 -94.50
N ARG A 60 -109.77 64.60 -93.48
CA ARG A 60 -109.37 64.92 -92.09
C ARG A 60 -108.42 63.87 -91.51
N GLU A 61 -108.69 62.58 -91.72
CA GLU A 61 -107.78 61.51 -91.29
C GLU A 61 -106.42 61.61 -91.99
N ASN A 62 -106.40 61.96 -93.28
CA ASN A 62 -105.17 62.16 -94.03
C ASN A 62 -104.38 63.39 -93.55
N GLU A 63 -105.05 64.47 -93.16
CA GLU A 63 -104.44 65.63 -92.49
C GLU A 63 -103.89 65.29 -91.09
N GLU A 64 -104.63 64.52 -90.30
CA GLU A 64 -104.19 64.06 -88.97
C GLU A 64 -102.97 63.12 -89.06
N ILE A 65 -103.00 62.13 -89.98
CA ILE A 65 -101.86 61.24 -90.23
C ILE A 65 -100.65 62.02 -90.74
N LYS A 66 -100.83 63.02 -91.63
CA LYS A 66 -99.74 63.92 -92.05
C LYS A 66 -99.17 64.73 -90.88
N SER A 67 -100.03 65.22 -89.98
CA SER A 67 -99.62 65.94 -88.78
C SER A 67 -98.80 65.05 -87.83
N LEU A 68 -99.28 63.83 -87.55
CA LEU A 68 -98.57 62.85 -86.72
C LEU A 68 -97.24 62.40 -87.36
N LEU A 69 -97.21 62.21 -88.68
CA LEU A 69 -95.97 61.89 -89.41
C LEU A 69 -94.99 63.06 -89.38
N ALA A 70 -95.45 64.31 -89.48
CA ALA A 70 -94.63 65.51 -89.31
C ALA A 70 -94.09 65.66 -87.88
N LEU A 71 -94.86 65.30 -86.85
CA LEU A 71 -94.41 65.29 -85.45
C LEU A 71 -93.40 64.17 -85.17
N ALA A 72 -93.65 62.96 -85.64
CA ALA A 72 -92.72 61.82 -85.48
C ALA A 72 -91.43 62.03 -86.27
N SER A 73 -91.52 62.55 -87.49
CA SER A 73 -90.37 62.90 -88.33
C SER A 73 -89.79 64.29 -88.05
N SER A 74 -90.28 64.98 -87.03
CA SER A 74 -89.77 66.28 -86.59
C SER A 74 -88.28 66.22 -86.30
N GLU A 75 -87.55 67.26 -86.70
CA GLU A 75 -86.11 67.37 -86.47
C GLU A 75 -85.75 67.21 -84.99
N GLN A 76 -86.63 67.65 -84.07
CA GLN A 76 -86.41 67.54 -82.63
C GLN A 76 -86.45 66.10 -82.13
N ASN A 77 -87.26 65.21 -82.72
CA ASN A 77 -87.27 63.79 -82.36
C ASN A 77 -86.09 63.06 -83.00
N LYS A 78 -85.84 63.26 -84.30
CA LYS A 78 -84.64 62.73 -84.99
C LYS A 78 -83.34 63.09 -84.25
N LYS A 79 -83.25 64.31 -83.71
CA LYS A 79 -82.11 64.78 -82.90
C LYS A 79 -82.02 64.15 -81.52
N LYS A 80 -83.12 63.67 -80.93
CA LYS A 80 -83.09 62.84 -79.72
C LYS A 80 -82.65 61.41 -80.04
N ASP A 81 -83.15 60.83 -81.12
CA ASP A 81 -82.81 59.47 -81.54
C ASP A 81 -81.33 59.35 -81.90
N LEU A 82 -80.79 60.33 -82.64
CA LEU A 82 -79.35 60.42 -82.92
C LEU A 82 -78.51 60.49 -81.63
N LYS A 83 -78.91 61.30 -80.65
CA LYS A 83 -78.24 61.38 -79.33
C LYS A 83 -78.32 60.06 -78.57
N ALA A 84 -79.46 59.36 -78.61
CA ALA A 84 -79.61 58.06 -77.98
C ALA A 84 -78.69 57.01 -78.63
N ILE A 85 -78.55 57.04 -79.97
CA ILE A 85 -77.62 56.20 -80.73
C ILE A 85 -76.16 56.54 -80.37
N GLU A 86 -75.81 57.82 -80.22
CA GLU A 86 -74.47 58.24 -79.78
C GLU A 86 -74.14 57.74 -78.38
N VAL A 87 -75.07 57.85 -77.43
CA VAL A 87 -74.91 57.32 -76.05
C VAL A 87 -74.78 55.79 -76.05
N LEU A 88 -75.60 55.07 -76.83
CA LEU A 88 -75.48 53.61 -76.96
C LEU A 88 -74.14 53.19 -77.58
N LYS A 89 -73.66 53.89 -78.61
CA LYS A 89 -72.31 53.66 -79.18
C LYS A 89 -71.20 53.90 -78.14
N HIS A 90 -71.34 54.93 -77.32
CA HIS A 90 -70.38 55.20 -76.25
C HIS A 90 -70.36 54.09 -75.19
N HIS A 91 -71.53 53.61 -74.76
CA HIS A 91 -71.60 52.49 -73.80
C HIS A 91 -71.12 51.16 -74.37
N LEU A 92 -71.37 50.86 -75.66
CA LEU A 92 -70.80 49.68 -76.32
C LEU A 92 -69.27 49.77 -76.36
N ALA A 93 -68.69 50.90 -76.76
CA ALA A 93 -67.25 51.09 -76.75
C ALA A 93 -66.63 50.99 -75.34
N GLN A 94 -67.34 51.46 -74.30
CA GLN A 94 -66.94 51.25 -72.90
C GLN A 94 -67.00 49.77 -72.48
N GLN A 95 -68.06 49.05 -72.88
CA GLN A 95 -68.21 47.63 -72.59
C GLN A 95 -67.09 46.81 -73.24
N ASP A 96 -66.79 47.07 -74.52
CA ASP A 96 -65.72 46.39 -75.26
C ASP A 96 -64.35 46.65 -74.61
N ALA A 97 -64.06 47.89 -74.21
CA ALA A 97 -62.82 48.25 -73.52
C ALA A 97 -62.68 47.60 -72.13
N ILE A 98 -63.77 47.48 -71.36
CA ILE A 98 -63.77 46.77 -70.07
C ILE A 98 -63.60 45.26 -70.29
N GLN A 99 -64.21 44.70 -71.34
CA GLN A 99 -64.10 43.29 -71.68
C GLN A 99 -62.65 42.93 -72.06
N GLU A 100 -61.97 43.78 -72.85
CA GLU A 100 -60.55 43.63 -73.18
C GLU A 100 -59.66 43.65 -71.92
N GLN A 101 -59.87 44.61 -71.01
CA GLN A 101 -59.16 44.65 -69.72
C GLN A 101 -59.39 43.39 -68.87
N VAL A 102 -60.62 42.87 -68.83
CA VAL A 102 -60.95 41.62 -68.12
C VAL A 102 -60.27 40.40 -68.76
N GLU A 103 -60.15 40.36 -70.09
CA GLU A 103 -59.40 39.31 -70.77
C GLU A 103 -57.90 39.38 -70.48
N ASP A 104 -57.29 40.56 -70.48
CA ASP A 104 -55.87 40.70 -70.17
C ASP A 104 -55.55 40.37 -68.71
N ILE A 105 -56.43 40.73 -67.76
CA ILE A 105 -56.32 40.29 -66.37
C ILE A 105 -56.45 38.76 -66.25
N LYS A 106 -57.37 38.11 -66.99
CA LYS A 106 -57.47 36.64 -67.04
C LYS A 106 -56.21 36.01 -67.62
N ARG A 107 -55.66 36.55 -68.71
CA ARG A 107 -54.38 36.10 -69.31
C ARG A 107 -53.18 36.33 -68.38
N TYR A 108 -53.22 37.35 -67.53
CA TYR A 108 -52.21 37.59 -66.50
C TYR A 108 -52.31 36.58 -65.34
N ASN A 109 -53.52 36.36 -64.80
CA ASN A 109 -53.76 35.36 -63.76
C ASN A 109 -53.40 33.94 -64.22
N GLN A 110 -53.74 33.55 -65.46
CA GLN A 110 -53.34 32.26 -66.01
C GLN A 110 -51.81 32.09 -66.11
N ARG A 111 -51.06 33.17 -66.38
CA ARG A 111 -49.59 33.15 -66.36
C ARG A 111 -49.06 32.98 -64.93
N LEU A 112 -49.60 33.73 -63.97
CA LEU A 112 -49.26 33.58 -62.55
C LEU A 112 -49.57 32.16 -62.03
N ASP A 113 -50.75 31.61 -62.30
CA ASP A 113 -51.12 30.23 -61.92
C ASP A 113 -50.16 29.19 -62.52
N ALA A 114 -49.69 29.42 -63.75
CA ALA A 114 -48.70 28.56 -64.39
C ALA A 114 -47.31 28.68 -63.73
N GLU A 115 -46.92 29.86 -63.26
CA GLU A 115 -45.69 30.08 -62.49
C GLU A 115 -45.78 29.49 -61.08
N VAL A 116 -46.86 29.71 -60.35
CA VAL A 116 -47.13 29.08 -59.04
C VAL A 116 -47.05 27.55 -59.17
N LYS A 117 -47.68 26.95 -60.18
CA LYS A 117 -47.57 25.50 -60.44
C LYS A 117 -46.16 25.02 -60.79
N LYS A 118 -45.30 25.86 -61.38
CA LYS A 118 -43.88 25.54 -61.59
C LYS A 118 -43.11 25.57 -60.26
N TYR A 119 -43.29 26.63 -59.46
CA TYR A 119 -42.61 26.77 -58.18
C TYR A 119 -43.08 25.71 -57.16
N GLU A 120 -44.36 25.37 -57.10
CA GLU A 120 -44.86 24.26 -56.27
C GLU A 120 -44.19 22.93 -56.63
N LYS A 121 -44.07 22.61 -57.93
CA LYS A 121 -43.37 21.38 -58.37
C LYS A 121 -41.91 21.39 -57.95
N LEU A 122 -41.23 22.53 -58.07
CA LEU A 122 -39.84 22.70 -57.66
C LEU A 122 -39.67 22.53 -56.14
N ILE A 123 -40.57 23.14 -55.35
CA ILE A 123 -40.60 23.02 -53.88
C ILE A 123 -40.83 21.56 -53.45
N ARG A 124 -41.79 20.85 -54.08
CA ARG A 124 -42.05 19.43 -53.81
C ARG A 124 -40.82 18.56 -54.13
N SER A 125 -40.15 18.78 -55.26
CA SER A 125 -38.89 18.09 -55.60
C SER A 125 -37.83 18.31 -54.53
N LYS A 126 -37.60 19.58 -54.14
CA LYS A 126 -36.59 19.94 -53.14
C LYS A 126 -36.92 19.43 -51.73
N GLN A 127 -38.19 19.38 -51.36
CA GLN A 127 -38.62 18.73 -50.10
C GLN A 127 -38.42 17.22 -50.14
N GLN A 128 -38.66 16.56 -51.28
CA GLN A 128 -38.43 15.12 -51.43
C GLN A 128 -36.93 14.78 -51.41
N GLU A 129 -36.09 15.56 -52.09
CA GLU A 129 -34.62 15.48 -52.01
C GLU A 129 -34.13 15.66 -50.57
N ARG A 130 -34.60 16.70 -49.87
CA ARG A 130 -34.24 16.97 -48.47
C ARG A 130 -34.70 15.85 -47.53
N CYS A 131 -35.91 15.29 -47.73
CA CYS A 131 -36.40 14.16 -46.95
C CYS A 131 -35.58 12.88 -47.19
N ALA A 132 -35.00 12.69 -48.39
CA ALA A 132 -34.06 11.61 -48.65
C ALA A 132 -32.72 11.87 -47.96
N GLN A 133 -32.15 13.07 -48.09
CA GLN A 133 -30.90 13.46 -47.41
C GLN A 133 -30.98 13.27 -45.89
N VAL A 134 -32.05 13.77 -45.24
CA VAL A 134 -32.24 13.63 -43.77
C VAL A 134 -32.36 12.16 -43.34
N LYS A 135 -32.82 11.25 -44.20
CA LYS A 135 -32.79 9.81 -43.91
C LYS A 135 -31.37 9.24 -43.99
N PHE A 136 -30.66 9.52 -45.08
CA PHE A 136 -29.26 9.09 -45.23
C PHE A 136 -28.34 9.67 -44.14
N GLU A 137 -28.54 10.92 -43.72
CA GLU A 137 -27.80 11.56 -42.61
C GLU A 137 -28.08 10.86 -41.27
N LYS A 138 -29.33 10.44 -41.01
CA LYS A 138 -29.67 9.65 -39.82
C LYS A 138 -29.08 8.25 -39.88
N GLU A 139 -29.25 7.53 -40.98
CA GLU A 139 -28.68 6.19 -41.18
C GLU A 139 -27.16 6.20 -41.04
N ALA A 140 -26.47 7.22 -41.59
CA ALA A 140 -25.03 7.41 -41.42
C ALA A 140 -24.65 7.78 -39.97
N GLY A 141 -25.47 8.59 -39.27
CA GLY A 141 -25.28 8.93 -37.87
C GLY A 141 -25.45 7.74 -36.92
N ASP A 142 -26.46 6.91 -37.15
CA ASP A 142 -26.73 5.69 -36.39
C ASP A 142 -25.59 4.68 -36.59
N LEU A 143 -25.16 4.47 -37.84
CA LEU A 143 -24.06 3.56 -38.19
C LEU A 143 -22.70 4.06 -37.66
N LYS A 144 -22.50 5.38 -37.61
CA LYS A 144 -21.36 6.00 -36.93
C LYS A 144 -21.41 5.75 -35.42
N SER A 145 -22.56 5.95 -34.76
CA SER A 145 -22.72 5.70 -33.32
C SER A 145 -22.52 4.22 -32.96
N GLU A 146 -22.94 3.29 -33.82
CA GLU A 146 -22.69 1.86 -33.65
C GLU A 146 -21.19 1.53 -33.78
N LEU A 147 -20.49 2.15 -34.74
CA LEU A 147 -19.03 2.05 -34.87
C LEU A 147 -18.30 2.62 -33.65
N GLU A 148 -18.70 3.79 -33.14
CA GLU A 148 -18.11 4.42 -31.96
C GLU A 148 -18.26 3.52 -30.72
N LYS A 149 -19.47 3.01 -30.44
CA LYS A 149 -19.70 2.02 -29.36
C LYS A 149 -18.87 0.74 -29.53
N LYS A 150 -18.66 0.30 -30.78
CA LYS A 150 -17.82 -0.86 -31.09
C LYS A 150 -16.33 -0.60 -30.86
N ILE A 151 -15.87 0.63 -31.09
CA ILE A 151 -14.52 1.08 -30.75
C ILE A 151 -14.38 1.14 -29.22
N GLU A 152 -15.28 1.81 -28.50
CA GLU A 152 -15.27 1.90 -27.03
C GLU A 152 -15.27 0.51 -26.35
N THR A 153 -16.06 -0.45 -26.86
CA THR A 153 -16.08 -1.83 -26.33
C THR A 153 -14.80 -2.62 -26.66
N MET A 154 -14.14 -2.34 -27.78
CA MET A 154 -12.82 -2.91 -28.08
C MET A 154 -11.71 -2.28 -27.22
N GLU A 155 -11.74 -0.97 -27.00
CA GLU A 155 -10.80 -0.23 -26.16
C GLU A 155 -10.92 -0.64 -24.68
N THR A 156 -12.13 -0.67 -24.13
CA THR A 156 -12.36 -1.14 -22.74
C THR A 156 -11.96 -2.60 -22.55
N ASN A 157 -12.18 -3.48 -23.53
CA ASN A 157 -11.67 -4.86 -23.52
C ASN A 157 -10.13 -4.88 -23.58
N LEU A 158 -9.50 -4.08 -24.44
CA LEU A 158 -8.04 -3.95 -24.53
C LEU A 158 -7.45 -3.46 -23.20
N HIS A 159 -8.00 -2.41 -22.58
CA HIS A 159 -7.60 -1.93 -21.26
C HIS A 159 -7.79 -3.01 -20.18
N THR A 160 -8.89 -3.75 -20.21
CA THR A 160 -9.13 -4.87 -19.27
C THR A 160 -8.10 -6.00 -19.45
N LYS A 161 -7.73 -6.33 -20.69
CA LYS A 161 -6.70 -7.34 -21.00
C LYS A 161 -5.31 -6.85 -20.61
N MET A 162 -4.99 -5.58 -20.88
CA MET A 162 -3.72 -4.94 -20.51
C MET A 162 -3.56 -4.88 -18.99
N SER A 163 -4.60 -4.44 -18.26
CA SER A 163 -4.61 -4.42 -16.79
C SER A 163 -4.38 -5.83 -16.20
N LYS A 164 -5.06 -6.85 -16.74
CA LYS A 164 -4.82 -8.26 -16.36
C LYS A 164 -3.39 -8.71 -16.66
N PHE A 165 -2.84 -8.34 -17.83
CA PHE A 165 -1.46 -8.65 -18.20
C PHE A 165 -0.45 -7.99 -17.25
N CYS A 166 -0.59 -6.70 -16.96
CA CYS A 166 0.21 -5.98 -15.97
C CYS A 166 0.11 -6.63 -14.58
N GLY A 167 -1.09 -7.02 -14.14
CA GLY A 167 -1.30 -7.77 -12.90
C GLY A 167 -0.55 -9.11 -12.88
N THR A 168 -0.59 -9.87 -13.98
CA THR A 168 0.20 -11.12 -14.10
C THR A 168 1.72 -10.87 -14.15
N LEU A 169 2.18 -9.74 -14.71
CA LEU A 169 3.59 -9.36 -14.69
C LEU A 169 4.05 -9.04 -13.26
N ALA A 170 3.31 -8.21 -12.52
CA ALA A 170 3.62 -7.89 -11.13
C ALA A 170 3.60 -9.13 -10.22
N TYR A 171 2.66 -10.05 -10.42
CA TYR A 171 2.66 -11.34 -9.72
C TYR A 171 3.88 -12.21 -10.08
N ASN A 172 4.25 -12.26 -11.37
CA ASN A 172 5.45 -12.95 -11.82
C ASN A 172 6.75 -12.31 -11.29
N GLU A 173 6.76 -11.00 -11.05
CA GLU A 173 7.87 -10.29 -10.40
C GLU A 173 7.97 -10.67 -8.92
N GLY A 174 6.88 -10.56 -8.15
CA GLY A 174 6.87 -10.96 -6.73
C GLY A 174 7.19 -12.45 -6.49
N THR A 175 6.85 -13.34 -7.43
CA THR A 175 7.28 -14.75 -7.38
C THR A 175 8.76 -14.93 -7.71
N ARG A 176 9.34 -14.15 -8.64
CA ARG A 176 10.80 -14.14 -8.89
C ARG A 176 11.57 -13.65 -7.66
N ASP A 177 11.11 -12.60 -7.01
CA ASP A 177 11.72 -12.08 -5.77
C ASP A 177 11.69 -13.13 -4.65
N SER A 178 10.56 -13.83 -4.51
CA SER A 178 10.44 -14.94 -3.54
C SER A 178 11.39 -16.09 -3.87
N ILE A 179 11.54 -16.44 -5.15
CA ILE A 179 12.52 -17.44 -5.60
C ILE A 179 13.95 -16.97 -5.31
N GLU A 180 14.27 -15.69 -5.49
CA GLU A 180 15.60 -15.15 -5.21
C GLU A 180 15.91 -15.13 -3.71
N LYS A 181 14.96 -14.73 -2.86
CA LYS A 181 15.06 -14.84 -1.39
C LYS A 181 15.37 -16.27 -0.95
N LEU A 182 14.56 -17.25 -1.39
CA LEU A 182 14.76 -18.68 -1.10
C LEU A 182 16.11 -19.21 -1.64
N ARG A 183 16.58 -18.73 -2.79
CA ARG A 183 17.91 -19.09 -3.34
C ARG A 183 19.04 -18.51 -2.50
N ASN A 184 18.90 -17.30 -1.98
CA ASN A 184 19.87 -16.66 -1.10
C ASN A 184 19.92 -17.34 0.28
N GLU A 185 18.77 -17.65 0.88
CA GLU A 185 18.65 -18.47 2.08
C GLU A 185 19.31 -19.84 1.91
N ARG A 186 19.00 -20.56 0.81
CA ARG A 186 19.64 -21.84 0.50
C ARG A 186 21.16 -21.72 0.35
N LYS A 187 21.66 -20.62 -0.24
CA LYS A 187 23.10 -20.34 -0.38
C LYS A 187 23.77 -20.08 0.98
N ILE A 188 23.08 -19.42 1.92
CA ILE A 188 23.53 -19.22 3.30
C ILE A 188 23.52 -20.55 4.05
N PHE A 189 22.43 -21.32 3.97
CA PHE A 189 22.28 -22.63 4.59
C PHE A 189 23.37 -23.61 4.15
N VAL A 190 23.63 -23.75 2.83
CA VAL A 190 24.69 -24.63 2.31
C VAL A 190 26.08 -24.18 2.81
N ARG A 191 26.33 -22.87 2.90
CA ARG A 191 27.58 -22.33 3.46
C ARG A 191 27.74 -22.66 4.94
N LEU A 192 26.66 -22.55 5.72
CA LEU A 192 26.65 -22.90 7.15
C LEU A 192 26.84 -24.41 7.33
N HIS A 193 26.09 -25.24 6.60
CA HIS A 193 26.21 -26.69 6.62
C HIS A 193 27.65 -27.13 6.32
N ARG A 194 28.27 -26.62 5.25
CA ARG A 194 29.67 -26.92 4.93
C ARG A 194 30.62 -26.59 6.10
N ARG A 195 30.46 -25.42 6.72
CA ARG A 195 31.26 -24.99 7.88
C ARG A 195 31.05 -25.91 9.10
N LEU A 196 29.83 -26.40 9.31
CA LEU A 196 29.52 -27.33 10.39
C LEU A 196 30.09 -28.73 10.10
N SER A 197 30.03 -29.20 8.85
CA SER A 197 30.68 -30.45 8.43
C SER A 197 32.20 -30.39 8.60
N GLU A 198 32.85 -29.29 8.20
CA GLU A 198 34.30 -29.05 8.41
C GLU A 198 34.66 -29.11 9.90
N LYS A 199 33.91 -28.40 10.77
CA LYS A 199 34.10 -28.46 12.23
C LYS A 199 33.91 -29.87 12.80
N LEU A 200 32.91 -30.62 12.31
CA LEU A 200 32.66 -32.00 12.76
C LEU A 200 33.81 -32.94 12.35
N GLU A 201 34.36 -32.77 11.15
CA GLU A 201 35.51 -33.51 10.68
C GLU A 201 36.76 -33.22 11.53
N ASP A 202 36.99 -31.94 11.87
CA ASP A 202 38.11 -31.55 12.73
C ASP A 202 37.97 -32.06 14.17
N ILE A 203 36.77 -32.05 14.74
CA ILE A 203 36.48 -32.69 16.04
C ILE A 203 36.73 -34.19 15.96
N ASN A 204 36.33 -34.86 14.88
CA ASN A 204 36.61 -36.28 14.69
C ASN A 204 38.12 -36.58 14.54
N LYS A 205 38.88 -35.71 13.87
CA LYS A 205 40.36 -35.81 13.81
C LYS A 205 41.00 -35.64 15.20
N VAL A 206 40.52 -34.70 16.00
CA VAL A 206 41.00 -34.51 17.39
C VAL A 206 40.64 -35.71 18.26
N LYS A 207 39.40 -36.23 18.15
CA LYS A 207 38.97 -37.46 18.84
C LYS A 207 39.85 -38.64 18.46
N ALA A 208 40.13 -38.86 17.18
CA ALA A 208 41.00 -39.94 16.71
C ALA A 208 42.43 -39.81 17.26
N LYS A 209 43.01 -38.60 17.26
CA LYS A 209 44.33 -38.32 17.87
C LYS A 209 44.34 -38.61 19.37
N LEU A 210 43.32 -38.17 20.11
CA LEU A 210 43.19 -38.41 21.54
C LEU A 210 43.05 -39.90 21.85
N THR A 211 42.24 -40.63 21.10
CA THR A 211 42.13 -42.10 21.24
C THR A 211 43.46 -42.78 21.00
N HIS A 212 44.19 -42.40 19.94
CA HIS A 212 45.52 -42.96 19.66
C HIS A 212 46.54 -42.64 20.76
N GLN A 213 46.57 -41.41 21.26
CA GLN A 213 47.41 -41.01 22.40
C GLN A 213 47.06 -41.80 23.67
N ALA A 214 45.78 -42.04 23.93
CA ALA A 214 45.33 -42.85 25.05
C ALA A 214 45.78 -44.32 24.89
N THR A 215 45.66 -44.92 23.70
CA THR A 215 46.19 -46.27 23.41
C THR A 215 47.69 -46.35 23.68
N VAL A 216 48.49 -45.43 23.14
CA VAL A 216 49.94 -45.40 23.36
C VAL A 216 50.29 -45.24 24.86
N ALA A 217 49.55 -44.43 25.60
CA ALA A 217 49.74 -44.29 27.05
C ALA A 217 49.36 -45.56 27.83
N TYR A 218 48.33 -46.29 27.39
CA TYR A 218 47.97 -47.60 27.97
C TYR A 218 49.04 -48.65 27.69
N ASP A 219 49.57 -48.71 26.47
CA ASP A 219 50.64 -49.64 26.08
C ASP A 219 51.92 -49.37 26.88
N GLN A 220 52.34 -48.10 26.98
CA GLN A 220 53.49 -47.69 27.81
C GLN A 220 53.31 -48.04 29.29
N ARG A 221 52.10 -47.86 29.83
CA ARG A 221 51.77 -48.23 31.21
C ARG A 221 51.85 -49.74 31.42
N ASP A 222 51.38 -50.54 30.46
CA ASP A 222 51.44 -52.00 30.56
C ASP A 222 52.88 -52.51 30.43
N GLU A 223 53.68 -51.97 29.50
CA GLU A 223 55.12 -52.21 29.44
C GLU A 223 55.82 -51.90 30.77
N ALA A 224 55.54 -50.75 31.39
CA ALA A 224 56.12 -50.38 32.68
C ALA A 224 55.69 -51.33 33.81
N LYS A 225 54.42 -51.75 33.82
CA LYS A 225 53.88 -52.73 34.77
C LYS A 225 54.55 -54.09 34.61
N ASN A 226 54.76 -54.55 33.37
CA ASN A 226 55.40 -55.82 33.05
C ASN A 226 56.89 -55.78 33.41
N LYS A 227 57.59 -54.67 33.15
CA LYS A 227 58.98 -54.43 33.60
C LYS A 227 59.09 -54.45 35.13
N ARG A 228 58.17 -53.82 35.86
CA ARG A 228 58.11 -53.86 37.34
C ARG A 228 57.92 -55.29 37.84
N LEU A 229 56.95 -56.04 37.29
CA LEU A 229 56.70 -57.44 37.68
C LEU A 229 57.91 -58.34 37.44
N ALA A 230 58.61 -58.19 36.31
CA ALA A 230 59.83 -58.93 36.02
C ALA A 230 60.98 -58.60 36.99
N LEU A 231 61.10 -57.33 37.41
CA LEU A 231 62.08 -56.91 38.43
C LEU A 231 61.71 -57.44 39.83
N GLU A 232 60.42 -57.47 40.19
CA GLU A 232 59.94 -58.04 41.46
C GLU A 232 60.19 -59.56 41.51
N GLU A 233 59.89 -60.28 40.44
CA GLU A 233 60.17 -61.73 40.34
C GLU A 233 61.69 -62.00 40.41
N LYS A 234 62.51 -61.18 39.76
CA LYS A 234 63.98 -61.29 39.87
C LYS A 234 64.45 -61.01 41.31
N ASN A 235 63.95 -59.94 41.94
CA ASN A 235 64.35 -59.56 43.28
C ASN A 235 63.96 -60.62 44.32
N GLU A 236 62.81 -61.28 44.18
CA GLU A 236 62.42 -62.37 45.09
C GLU A 236 63.30 -63.62 44.87
N LYS A 237 63.73 -63.92 43.64
CA LYS A 237 64.71 -64.98 43.35
C LYS A 237 66.10 -64.66 43.93
N ASP A 238 66.59 -63.43 43.71
CA ASP A 238 67.87 -62.96 44.23
C ASP A 238 67.87 -62.98 45.78
N LYS A 239 66.77 -62.54 46.41
CA LYS A 239 66.57 -62.62 47.87
C LYS A 239 66.53 -64.07 48.36
N GLY A 240 65.78 -64.96 47.68
CA GLY A 240 65.73 -66.38 48.03
C GLY A 240 67.09 -67.08 47.91
N ALA A 241 67.91 -66.67 46.95
CA ALA A 241 69.30 -67.12 46.83
C ALA A 241 70.16 -66.60 47.99
N TYR A 242 70.09 -65.31 48.32
CA TYR A 242 70.76 -64.72 49.49
C TYR A 242 70.38 -65.42 50.80
N GLU A 243 69.10 -65.75 51.01
CA GLU A 243 68.64 -66.50 52.18
C GLU A 243 69.15 -67.96 52.19
N ALA A 244 69.39 -68.57 51.04
CA ALA A 244 70.03 -69.89 50.95
C ALA A 244 71.52 -69.79 51.32
N GLU A 245 72.27 -68.85 50.72
CA GLU A 245 73.67 -68.60 51.03
C GLU A 245 73.88 -68.27 52.52
N LEU A 246 73.03 -67.43 53.12
CA LEU A 246 73.08 -67.08 54.53
C LEU A 246 72.87 -68.32 55.43
N ARG A 247 71.97 -69.24 55.05
CA ARG A 247 71.76 -70.50 55.79
C ARG A 247 72.95 -71.45 55.66
N ASP A 248 73.61 -71.51 54.52
CA ASP A 248 74.80 -72.34 54.33
C ASP A 248 76.05 -71.76 55.02
N LEU A 249 76.19 -70.44 55.05
CA LEU A 249 77.17 -69.76 55.90
C LEU A 249 76.89 -70.01 57.39
N GLN A 250 75.63 -69.90 57.83
CA GLN A 250 75.26 -70.19 59.22
C GLN A 250 75.57 -71.65 59.59
N ARG A 251 75.20 -72.63 58.76
CA ARG A 251 75.57 -74.05 58.96
C ARG A 251 77.08 -74.24 59.08
N THR A 252 77.87 -73.50 58.29
CA THR A 252 79.33 -73.54 58.33
C THR A 252 79.88 -72.91 59.62
N ILE A 253 79.27 -71.81 60.09
CA ILE A 253 79.57 -71.17 61.37
C ILE A 253 79.22 -72.11 62.52
N ASP A 254 78.03 -72.69 62.56
CA ASP A 254 77.57 -73.64 63.59
C ASP A 254 78.49 -74.87 63.66
N HIS A 255 78.91 -75.40 62.50
CA HIS A 255 79.87 -76.50 62.42
C HIS A 255 81.25 -76.11 62.97
N ASN A 256 81.76 -74.95 62.59
CA ASN A 256 83.03 -74.42 63.10
C ASN A 256 82.95 -74.09 64.60
N GLU A 257 81.83 -73.57 65.09
CA GLU A 257 81.61 -73.27 66.50
C GLU A 257 81.52 -74.57 67.31
N GLN A 258 80.84 -75.61 66.78
CA GLN A 258 80.81 -76.94 67.41
C GLN A 258 82.19 -77.60 67.41
N LEU A 259 82.98 -77.44 66.34
CA LEU A 259 84.37 -77.88 66.29
C LEU A 259 85.25 -77.09 67.28
N HIS A 260 85.06 -75.78 67.39
CA HIS A 260 85.73 -74.94 68.39
C HIS A 260 85.35 -75.32 69.81
N LYS A 261 84.06 -75.59 70.09
CA LYS A 261 83.58 -76.10 71.39
C LYS A 261 84.19 -77.47 71.71
N PHE A 262 84.29 -78.36 70.72
CA PHE A 262 84.95 -79.66 70.89
C PHE A 262 86.45 -79.50 71.17
N MET A 263 87.16 -78.67 70.39
CA MET A 263 88.58 -78.37 70.57
C MET A 263 88.84 -77.67 71.91
N ALA A 264 87.98 -76.73 72.31
CA ALA A 264 88.02 -76.05 73.60
C ALA A 264 87.81 -77.08 74.73
N THR A 265 86.76 -77.90 74.68
CA THR A 265 86.54 -78.96 75.68
C THR A 265 87.73 -79.92 75.77
N LYS A 266 88.37 -80.28 74.65
CA LYS A 266 89.56 -81.14 74.64
C LYS A 266 90.83 -80.41 75.11
N ALA A 267 90.96 -79.12 74.85
CA ALA A 267 92.01 -78.28 75.39
C ALA A 267 91.81 -78.04 76.89
N ASP A 268 90.58 -77.87 77.35
CA ASP A 268 90.18 -77.61 78.73
C ASP A 268 90.27 -78.87 79.57
N GLU A 269 89.91 -80.05 79.05
CA GLU A 269 90.32 -81.31 79.65
C GLU A 269 91.86 -81.31 79.86
N ARG A 270 92.63 -80.94 78.83
CA ARG A 270 94.10 -80.95 78.89
C ARG A 270 94.70 -79.86 79.79
N THR A 271 94.07 -78.70 79.92
CA THR A 271 94.48 -77.63 80.85
C THR A 271 93.99 -77.93 82.26
N GLU A 272 92.82 -78.54 82.48
CA GLU A 272 92.38 -79.08 83.75
C GLU A 272 93.30 -80.21 84.22
N TRP A 273 93.78 -81.10 83.34
CA TRP A 273 94.79 -82.10 83.71
C TRP A 273 96.11 -81.43 84.14
N LYS A 274 96.52 -80.31 83.51
CA LYS A 274 97.66 -79.49 83.95
C LYS A 274 97.37 -78.70 85.23
N GLN A 275 96.20 -78.10 85.38
CA GLN A 275 95.82 -77.28 86.52
C GLN A 275 95.51 -78.16 87.74
N LYS A 276 94.91 -79.34 87.61
CA LYS A 276 94.84 -80.33 88.70
C LYS A 276 96.21 -80.87 89.11
N ALA A 277 97.27 -80.63 88.34
CA ALA A 277 98.66 -80.84 88.75
C ALA A 277 99.28 -79.58 89.38
N GLU A 278 99.07 -78.39 88.80
CA GLU A 278 99.64 -77.11 89.27
C GLU A 278 98.89 -76.52 90.50
N GLU A 279 97.57 -76.67 90.60
CA GLU A 279 96.78 -76.33 91.80
C GLU A 279 97.10 -77.24 92.98
N ARG A 280 97.42 -78.52 92.73
CA ARG A 280 97.96 -79.42 93.76
C ARG A 280 99.33 -78.96 94.27
N ARG A 281 99.96 -78.03 93.56
CA ARG A 281 101.27 -77.42 93.83
C ARG A 281 101.17 -75.96 94.32
N GLN A 282 100.04 -75.28 94.10
CA GLN A 282 99.76 -73.88 94.48
C GLN A 282 98.78 -73.73 95.67
N LYS A 283 97.96 -74.74 96.00
CA LYS A 283 96.96 -74.65 97.10
C LYS A 283 97.54 -74.77 98.53
N TYR A 284 98.85 -74.55 98.68
CA TYR A 284 99.51 -74.21 99.94
C TYR A 284 100.19 -72.84 99.80
N GLY A 285 99.40 -71.77 99.79
CA GLY A 285 99.86 -70.40 99.63
C GLY A 285 98.72 -69.37 99.72
N SER A 286 98.66 -68.64 100.83
CA SER A 286 97.73 -67.52 101.14
C SER A 286 97.61 -66.50 99.98
N THR A 287 96.50 -65.81 99.68
CA THR A 287 95.31 -65.46 100.49
C THR A 287 94.09 -65.17 99.59
N GLY A 288 92.88 -65.63 99.94
CA GLY A 288 91.67 -65.54 99.10
C GLY A 288 90.76 -64.32 99.32
N GLU A 289 91.30 -63.10 99.41
CA GLU A 289 90.52 -61.91 99.81
C GLU A 289 90.01 -61.03 98.64
N ILE A 290 90.73 -61.00 97.51
CA ILE A 290 90.42 -60.07 96.39
C ILE A 290 89.07 -60.38 95.73
N ALA A 291 88.71 -61.65 95.59
CA ALA A 291 87.45 -62.07 94.97
C ALA A 291 86.21 -61.67 95.80
N ARG A 292 86.31 -61.69 97.13
CA ARG A 292 85.17 -61.37 98.02
C ARG A 292 84.82 -59.88 98.00
N ALA A 293 85.81 -59.00 97.81
CA ALA A 293 85.60 -57.55 97.81
C ALA A 293 84.80 -57.04 96.59
N GLN A 294 84.98 -57.63 95.41
CA GLN A 294 84.23 -57.26 94.21
C GLN A 294 82.79 -57.77 94.22
N GLN A 295 82.57 -58.97 94.78
CA GLN A 295 81.23 -59.55 94.90
C GLN A 295 80.32 -58.68 95.76
N LYS A 296 80.85 -58.14 96.86
CA LYS A 296 80.08 -57.35 97.84
C LYS A 296 79.52 -56.04 97.25
N LYS A 297 80.32 -55.30 96.46
CA LYS A 297 79.90 -54.02 95.85
C LYS A 297 78.78 -54.16 94.81
N LYS A 298 78.69 -55.29 94.10
CA LYS A 298 77.58 -55.53 93.17
C LYS A 298 76.28 -55.87 93.89
N ILE A 299 76.37 -56.56 95.02
CA ILE A 299 75.20 -56.90 95.86
C ILE A 299 74.56 -55.60 96.38
N GLU A 300 75.35 -54.70 96.96
CA GLU A 300 74.89 -53.39 97.47
C GLU A 300 74.13 -52.55 96.41
N GLN A 301 74.56 -52.59 95.14
CA GLN A 301 73.89 -51.85 94.05
C GLN A 301 72.55 -52.46 93.63
N TYR A 302 72.42 -53.78 93.64
CA TYR A 302 71.15 -54.44 93.34
C TYR A 302 70.16 -54.34 94.50
N GLU A 303 70.64 -54.35 95.74
CA GLU A 303 69.84 -54.08 96.94
C GLU A 303 69.24 -52.66 96.89
N GLU A 304 70.03 -51.63 96.61
CA GLU A 304 69.54 -50.24 96.53
C GLU A 304 68.51 -50.02 95.40
N ALA A 305 68.65 -50.71 94.27
CA ALA A 305 67.67 -50.67 93.18
C ALA A 305 66.38 -51.43 93.54
N MET A 306 66.51 -52.55 94.24
CA MET A 306 65.38 -53.37 94.67
C MET A 306 64.55 -52.68 95.75
N ASP A 307 65.19 -52.01 96.72
CA ASP A 307 64.51 -51.22 97.76
C ASP A 307 63.66 -50.10 97.15
N LYS A 308 64.17 -49.41 96.12
CA LYS A 308 63.42 -48.37 95.39
C LYS A 308 62.20 -48.94 94.66
N LEU A 309 62.33 -50.10 94.02
CA LEU A 309 61.20 -50.80 93.39
C LEU A 309 60.18 -51.29 94.44
N GLN A 310 60.65 -51.75 95.59
CA GLN A 310 59.82 -52.23 96.69
C GLN A 310 59.00 -51.11 97.34
N GLN A 311 59.60 -49.91 97.52
CA GLN A 311 58.92 -48.70 97.99
C GLN A 311 57.83 -48.22 97.03
N ILE A 312 58.08 -48.23 95.71
CA ILE A 312 57.10 -47.78 94.70
C ILE A 312 55.95 -48.78 94.51
N THR A 313 56.21 -50.08 94.71
CA THR A 313 55.24 -51.15 94.40
C THR A 313 54.47 -51.67 95.62
N GLU A 314 54.82 -51.20 96.83
CA GLU A 314 54.23 -51.59 98.13
C GLU A 314 54.14 -53.12 98.36
N LYS A 315 55.03 -53.90 97.72
CA LYS A 315 55.03 -55.36 97.73
C LYS A 315 56.42 -55.91 97.93
N HIS A 316 56.60 -56.72 98.97
CA HIS A 316 57.90 -57.31 99.32
C HIS A 316 58.25 -58.60 98.53
N ASP A 317 57.32 -59.17 97.76
CA ASP A 317 57.57 -60.34 96.88
C ASP A 317 57.99 -59.90 95.47
N VAL A 318 59.11 -60.45 94.97
CA VAL A 318 59.67 -60.20 93.63
C VAL A 318 58.67 -60.54 92.53
N HIS A 319 57.95 -61.66 92.65
CA HIS A 319 56.91 -62.03 91.67
C HIS A 319 55.67 -61.12 91.80
N GLY A 320 55.43 -60.54 92.97
CA GLY A 320 54.44 -59.50 93.20
C GLY A 320 54.77 -58.19 92.47
N ILE A 321 56.04 -57.79 92.49
CA ILE A 321 56.54 -56.59 91.77
C ILE A 321 56.44 -56.78 90.25
N ILE A 322 56.98 -57.88 89.72
CA ILE A 322 56.96 -58.16 88.26
C ILE A 322 55.53 -58.17 87.70
N ARG A 323 54.56 -58.77 88.42
CA ARG A 323 53.15 -58.79 88.00
C ARG A 323 52.46 -57.43 88.03
N VAL A 324 52.91 -56.50 88.88
CA VAL A 324 52.43 -55.12 88.86
C VAL A 324 53.09 -54.34 87.72
N TYR A 325 54.38 -54.55 87.48
CA TYR A 325 55.11 -53.92 86.38
C TYR A 325 54.53 -54.34 85.01
N GLN A 326 54.36 -55.64 84.76
CA GLN A 326 53.76 -56.14 83.51
C GLN A 326 52.36 -55.56 83.29
N ARG A 327 51.50 -55.53 84.32
CA ARG A 327 50.19 -54.89 84.21
C ARG A 327 50.30 -53.40 83.89
N LYS A 328 51.24 -52.68 84.50
CA LYS A 328 51.48 -51.26 84.23
C LYS A 328 52.07 -51.02 82.84
N GLU A 329 52.84 -51.97 82.32
CA GLU A 329 53.38 -51.98 80.95
C GLU A 329 52.26 -52.22 79.94
N ASP A 330 51.36 -53.20 80.18
CA ASP A 330 50.15 -53.44 79.37
C ASP A 330 49.19 -52.24 79.39
N GLU A 331 48.94 -51.66 80.56
CA GLU A 331 48.17 -50.41 80.73
C GLU A 331 48.85 -49.24 79.98
N ASN A 332 50.18 -49.14 80.00
CA ASN A 332 50.90 -48.07 79.29
C ASN A 332 50.90 -48.28 77.77
N PHE A 333 51.03 -49.54 77.30
CA PHE A 333 50.99 -49.89 75.88
C PHE A 333 49.59 -49.65 75.28
N THR A 334 48.53 -50.03 76.00
CA THR A 334 47.15 -49.73 75.58
C THR A 334 46.87 -48.22 75.58
N ASN A 335 47.33 -47.47 76.58
CA ASN A 335 47.25 -46.01 76.57
C ASN A 335 48.05 -45.38 75.43
N PHE A 336 49.25 -45.89 75.11
CA PHE A 336 50.07 -45.40 73.99
C PHE A 336 49.40 -45.62 72.64
N ASN A 337 48.81 -46.80 72.43
CA ASN A 337 48.04 -47.10 71.21
C ASN A 337 46.82 -46.19 71.10
N TYR A 338 46.07 -46.00 72.19
CA TYR A 338 44.92 -45.09 72.20
C TYR A 338 45.30 -43.62 71.95
N VAL A 339 46.42 -43.14 72.51
CA VAL A 339 46.96 -41.79 72.22
C VAL A 339 47.41 -41.68 70.76
N THR A 340 47.94 -42.76 70.17
CA THR A 340 48.32 -42.79 68.75
C THR A 340 47.10 -42.75 67.84
N GLU A 341 46.06 -43.55 68.13
CA GLU A 341 44.77 -43.52 67.42
C GLU A 341 44.07 -42.16 67.54
N LEU A 342 44.07 -41.56 68.74
CA LEU A 342 43.56 -40.20 68.95
C LEU A 342 44.34 -39.15 68.17
N ASN A 343 45.66 -39.25 68.09
CA ASN A 343 46.48 -38.32 67.30
C ASN A 343 46.17 -38.46 65.80
N ASN A 344 46.07 -39.68 65.27
CA ASN A 344 45.66 -39.92 63.89
C ASN A 344 44.26 -39.32 63.62
N HIS A 345 43.30 -39.53 64.52
CA HIS A 345 41.96 -38.94 64.38
C HIS A 345 41.97 -37.40 64.46
N ILE A 346 42.87 -36.81 65.26
CA ILE A 346 43.09 -35.35 65.30
C ILE A 346 43.69 -34.85 63.98
N GLU A 347 44.55 -35.62 63.32
CA GLU A 347 45.09 -35.30 62.00
C GLU A 347 44.01 -35.41 60.91
N ASP A 348 43.22 -36.49 60.88
CA ASP A 348 42.07 -36.65 59.98
C ASP A 348 41.09 -35.47 60.09
N VAL A 349 40.71 -35.11 61.33
CA VAL A 349 39.79 -33.99 61.59
C VAL A 349 40.41 -32.64 61.20
N ARG A 350 41.73 -32.48 61.27
CA ARG A 350 42.42 -31.26 60.78
C ARG A 350 42.40 -31.19 59.27
N GLU A 351 42.69 -32.28 58.56
CA GLU A 351 42.60 -32.33 57.09
C GLU A 351 41.16 -32.05 56.62
N ASP A 352 40.16 -32.61 57.31
CA ASP A 352 38.74 -32.32 57.09
C ASP A 352 38.41 -30.83 57.26
N ILE A 353 38.90 -30.19 58.33
CA ILE A 353 38.73 -28.76 58.57
C ILE A 353 39.42 -27.93 57.48
N GLU A 354 40.64 -28.27 57.08
CA GLU A 354 41.37 -27.56 56.01
C GLU A 354 40.66 -27.67 54.66
N ARG A 355 40.18 -28.87 54.31
CA ARG A 355 39.39 -29.14 53.10
C ARG A 355 38.09 -28.33 53.08
N ILE A 356 37.35 -28.30 54.19
CA ILE A 356 36.12 -27.50 54.32
C ILE A 356 36.43 -26.00 54.22
N GLN A 357 37.51 -25.52 54.85
CA GLN A 357 37.95 -24.12 54.74
C GLN A 357 38.37 -23.74 53.31
N LEU A 358 38.99 -24.65 52.57
CA LEU A 358 39.34 -24.43 51.16
C LEU A 358 38.08 -24.29 50.30
N SER A 359 37.14 -25.25 50.43
CA SER A 359 35.85 -25.22 49.74
C SER A 359 35.03 -23.97 50.08
N MET A 360 35.04 -23.53 51.34
CA MET A 360 34.40 -22.27 51.75
C MET A 360 35.04 -21.04 51.09
N LYS A 361 36.38 -21.00 50.98
CA LYS A 361 37.09 -19.92 50.27
C LYS A 361 36.81 -19.90 48.77
N GLU A 362 36.61 -21.06 48.14
CA GLU A 362 36.21 -21.18 46.74
C GLU A 362 34.77 -20.69 46.54
N CYS A 363 33.82 -21.18 47.33
CA CYS A 363 32.43 -20.73 47.31
C CYS A 363 32.28 -19.21 47.53
N LEU A 364 33.09 -18.62 48.43
CA LEU A 364 33.13 -17.16 48.63
C LEU A 364 33.65 -16.39 47.41
N LYS A 365 34.64 -16.93 46.67
CA LYS A 365 35.13 -16.32 45.42
C LYS A 365 34.08 -16.40 44.32
N ASP A 366 33.44 -17.56 44.16
CA ASP A 366 32.40 -17.78 43.16
C ASP A 366 31.19 -16.87 43.42
N ASN A 367 30.79 -16.72 44.70
CA ASN A 367 29.73 -15.80 45.09
C ASN A 367 30.12 -14.33 44.85
N ALA A 368 31.36 -13.93 45.12
CA ALA A 368 31.84 -12.57 44.82
C ALA A 368 31.84 -12.28 43.30
N HIS A 369 32.25 -13.24 42.47
CA HIS A 369 32.18 -13.14 41.02
C HIS A 369 30.73 -13.10 40.51
N LEU A 370 29.83 -13.88 41.12
CA LEU A 370 28.40 -13.85 40.82
C LEU A 370 27.77 -12.49 41.16
N GLU A 371 28.09 -11.89 42.31
CA GLU A 371 27.63 -10.54 42.65
C GLU A 371 28.24 -9.47 41.74
N GLU A 372 29.51 -9.57 41.35
CA GLU A 372 30.11 -8.64 40.39
C GLU A 372 29.43 -8.71 39.00
N THR A 373 29.09 -9.92 38.53
CA THR A 373 28.36 -10.09 37.27
C THR A 373 26.91 -9.62 37.34
N LYS A 374 26.20 -9.88 38.45
CA LYS A 374 24.88 -9.29 38.72
C LYS A 374 24.92 -7.77 38.75
N HIS A 375 25.89 -7.16 39.44
CA HIS A 375 26.04 -5.70 39.48
C HIS A 375 26.31 -5.11 38.10
N LYS A 376 27.16 -5.73 37.28
CA LYS A 376 27.38 -5.32 35.88
C LYS A 376 26.10 -5.39 35.05
N GLN A 377 25.33 -6.48 35.17
CA GLN A 377 24.04 -6.63 34.48
C GLN A 377 23.02 -5.58 34.95
N MET A 378 22.83 -5.43 36.25
CA MET A 378 21.93 -4.45 36.85
C MET A 378 22.28 -3.02 36.41
N HIS A 379 23.55 -2.64 36.45
CA HIS A 379 23.99 -1.31 35.99
C HIS A 379 23.76 -1.12 34.48
N SER A 380 24.00 -2.15 33.66
CA SER A 380 23.70 -2.07 32.22
C SER A 380 22.21 -1.90 31.92
N LEU A 381 21.33 -2.53 32.71
CA LEU A 381 19.88 -2.37 32.63
C LEU A 381 19.43 -1.00 33.13
N GLU A 382 20.03 -0.49 34.21
CA GLU A 382 19.78 0.86 34.73
C GLU A 382 20.16 1.95 33.72
N VAL A 383 21.31 1.79 33.03
CA VAL A 383 21.73 2.70 31.96
C VAL A 383 20.75 2.65 30.79
N LYS A 384 20.34 1.46 30.32
CA LYS A 384 19.31 1.31 29.27
C LYS A 384 17.98 1.96 29.67
N MET A 385 17.44 1.62 30.84
CA MET A 385 16.19 2.20 31.37
C MET A 385 16.26 3.73 31.46
N ASN A 386 17.39 4.31 31.84
CA ASN A 386 17.58 5.76 31.88
C ASN A 386 17.72 6.39 30.47
N MET A 387 18.24 5.66 29.48
CA MET A 387 18.22 6.09 28.07
C MET A 387 16.81 6.06 27.50
N ASP A 388 16.09 4.96 27.68
CA ASP A 388 14.72 4.77 27.20
C ASP A 388 13.76 5.78 27.83
N LYS A 389 13.93 6.07 29.13
CA LYS A 389 13.18 7.11 29.83
C LYS A 389 13.45 8.50 29.25
N LYS A 390 14.71 8.84 28.94
CA LYS A 390 15.05 10.12 28.29
C LYS A 390 14.46 10.22 26.89
N ALA A 391 14.47 9.14 26.12
CA ALA A 391 13.81 9.10 24.81
C ALA A 391 12.29 9.31 24.94
N SER A 392 11.64 8.56 25.84
CA SER A 392 10.20 8.70 26.13
C SER A 392 9.81 10.10 26.58
N ASP A 393 10.61 10.74 27.43
CA ASP A 393 10.35 12.11 27.91
C ASP A 393 10.60 13.17 26.82
N ALA A 394 11.56 12.93 25.91
CA ALA A 394 11.75 13.77 24.71
C ALA A 394 10.59 13.63 23.71
N ASP A 395 10.09 12.42 23.48
CA ASP A 395 8.93 12.19 22.61
C ASP A 395 7.65 12.78 23.19
N LYS A 396 7.41 12.65 24.51
CA LYS A 396 6.29 13.35 25.18
C LYS A 396 6.37 14.85 24.99
N LEU A 397 7.57 15.45 25.11
CA LEU A 397 7.77 16.87 24.87
C LEU A 397 7.48 17.24 23.41
N ARG A 398 7.94 16.44 22.44
CA ARG A 398 7.68 16.63 21.01
C ARG A 398 6.18 16.53 20.69
N VAL A 399 5.49 15.56 21.27
CA VAL A 399 4.04 15.39 21.13
C VAL A 399 3.29 16.58 21.72
N ALA A 400 3.67 17.08 22.90
CA ALA A 400 3.07 18.26 23.51
C ALA A 400 3.31 19.54 22.67
N GLN A 401 4.49 19.68 22.06
CA GLN A 401 4.77 20.78 21.12
C GLN A 401 3.89 20.70 19.86
N ILE A 402 3.74 19.50 19.27
CA ILE A 402 2.89 19.29 18.10
C ILE A 402 1.43 19.63 18.41
N HIS A 403 0.88 19.15 19.53
CA HIS A 403 -0.49 19.48 19.94
C HIS A 403 -0.67 21.00 20.11
N LYS A 404 0.29 21.70 20.74
CA LYS A 404 0.22 23.16 20.89
C LYS A 404 0.16 23.89 19.53
N VAL A 405 0.97 23.47 18.56
CA VAL A 405 0.94 24.04 17.18
C VAL A 405 -0.39 23.71 16.49
N LEU A 406 -0.90 22.49 16.68
CA LEU A 406 -2.15 22.03 16.09
C LEU A 406 -3.36 22.81 16.66
N ASP A 407 -3.35 23.11 17.96
CA ASP A 407 -4.37 23.94 18.62
C ASP A 407 -4.32 25.41 18.19
N GLU A 408 -3.12 25.95 17.94
CA GLU A 408 -2.97 27.27 17.33
C GLU A 408 -3.55 27.30 15.90
N ILE A 409 -3.29 26.26 15.09
CA ILE A 409 -3.87 26.10 13.74
C ILE A 409 -5.39 25.97 13.79
N LYS A 410 -5.97 25.17 14.70
CA LYS A 410 -7.43 25.08 14.93
C LYS A 410 -8.03 26.46 15.20
N SER A 411 -7.40 27.26 16.07
CA SER A 411 -7.85 28.61 16.41
C SER A 411 -7.76 29.56 15.21
N GLN A 412 -6.66 29.53 14.45
CA GLN A 412 -6.48 30.37 13.25
C GLN A 412 -7.52 30.03 12.16
N ILE A 413 -7.80 28.74 11.94
CA ILE A 413 -8.82 28.27 11.00
C ILE A 413 -10.23 28.69 11.45
N LYS A 414 -10.57 28.57 12.74
CA LYS A 414 -11.84 29.08 13.30
C LYS A 414 -11.99 30.59 13.06
N MET A 415 -10.93 31.36 13.31
CA MET A 415 -10.91 32.80 13.06
C MET A 415 -11.07 33.16 11.57
N LEU A 416 -10.44 32.41 10.66
CA LEU A 416 -10.54 32.64 9.22
C LEU A 416 -11.95 32.31 8.70
N ALA A 417 -12.53 31.18 9.11
CA ALA A 417 -13.88 30.76 8.69
C ALA A 417 -14.94 31.80 9.10
N VAL A 418 -14.83 32.33 10.33
CA VAL A 418 -15.70 33.42 10.82
C VAL A 418 -15.46 34.73 10.03
N LYS A 419 -14.20 35.12 9.79
CA LYS A 419 -13.89 36.37 9.04
C LYS A 419 -14.34 36.35 7.57
N LEU A 420 -14.30 35.19 6.92
CA LEU A 420 -14.69 35.03 5.51
C LEU A 420 -16.20 34.78 5.32
N GLY A 421 -16.93 34.59 6.42
CA GLY A 421 -18.37 34.30 6.41
C GLY A 421 -18.68 32.96 5.74
N CYS A 422 -17.90 31.92 6.05
CA CYS A 422 -18.19 30.56 5.60
C CYS A 422 -19.52 30.08 6.19
N ASP A 423 -20.30 29.29 5.43
CA ASP A 423 -21.56 28.70 5.91
C ASP A 423 -21.29 27.48 6.80
N ILE A 424 -20.92 27.76 8.06
CA ILE A 424 -20.60 26.75 9.08
C ILE A 424 -21.87 25.97 9.50
N SER A 425 -23.07 26.45 9.16
CA SER A 425 -24.37 25.85 9.53
C SER A 425 -24.46 24.38 9.14
N LYS A 426 -23.98 24.00 7.93
CA LYS A 426 -23.95 22.60 7.47
C LYS A 426 -22.99 21.72 8.29
N ILE A 427 -21.89 22.27 8.79
CA ILE A 427 -20.92 21.54 9.62
C ILE A 427 -21.53 21.30 11.02
N VAL A 428 -22.19 22.32 11.57
CA VAL A 428 -22.91 22.24 12.86
C VAL A 428 -24.11 21.28 12.78
N GLU A 429 -24.87 21.29 11.69
CA GLU A 429 -26.00 20.37 11.50
C GLU A 429 -25.56 18.90 11.39
N MET A 430 -24.41 18.64 10.75
CA MET A 430 -23.87 17.28 10.60
C MET A 430 -23.15 16.73 11.85
N LEU A 431 -22.52 17.59 12.67
CA LEU A 431 -21.72 17.18 13.84
C LEU A 431 -22.35 17.55 15.21
N GLY A 432 -23.47 18.28 15.22
CA GLY A 432 -24.11 18.74 16.45
C GLY A 432 -23.23 19.72 17.25
N GLY A 433 -23.17 19.55 18.57
CA GLY A 433 -22.38 20.42 19.46
C GLY A 433 -20.88 20.43 19.15
N ASP A 434 -20.33 19.31 18.66
CA ASP A 434 -18.93 19.21 18.21
C ASP A 434 -18.66 19.96 16.89
N GLY A 435 -19.69 20.54 16.27
CA GLY A 435 -19.56 21.37 15.07
C GLY A 435 -19.32 22.86 15.34
N GLU A 436 -19.43 23.33 16.59
CA GLU A 436 -19.21 24.75 16.94
C GLU A 436 -17.75 25.07 17.29
N GLU A 437 -16.94 24.04 17.61
CA GLU A 437 -15.49 24.13 17.83
C GLU A 437 -14.70 23.35 16.77
N VAL A 438 -13.50 23.82 16.44
CA VAL A 438 -12.64 23.14 15.46
C VAL A 438 -11.87 22.03 16.18
N THR A 439 -12.25 20.78 15.94
CA THR A 439 -11.60 19.57 16.45
C THR A 439 -10.81 18.87 15.34
N GLU A 440 -9.86 18.00 15.67
CA GLU A 440 -9.08 17.26 14.65
C GLU A 440 -9.95 16.46 13.67
N ARG A 441 -11.13 15.99 14.10
CA ARG A 441 -12.05 15.23 13.25
C ARG A 441 -12.79 16.12 12.25
N ASN A 442 -13.00 17.40 12.57
CA ASN A 442 -13.76 18.34 11.73
C ASN A 442 -12.86 19.37 11.01
N LEU A 443 -11.57 19.44 11.34
CA LEU A 443 -10.57 20.36 10.76
C LEU A 443 -10.59 20.34 9.21
N MET A 444 -10.67 19.16 8.61
CA MET A 444 -10.77 19.01 7.15
C MET A 444 -12.08 19.55 6.58
N LEU A 445 -13.20 19.42 7.29
CA LEU A 445 -14.49 19.97 6.86
C LEU A 445 -14.47 21.51 6.89
N TYR A 446 -13.84 22.09 7.92
CA TYR A 446 -13.60 23.53 8.01
C TYR A 446 -12.67 24.05 6.91
N LEU A 447 -11.61 23.31 6.56
CA LEU A 447 -10.72 23.65 5.44
C LEU A 447 -11.44 23.59 4.09
N ASN A 448 -12.25 22.56 3.83
CA ASN A 448 -13.03 22.45 2.59
C ASN A 448 -14.06 23.60 2.45
N ALA A 449 -14.70 24.00 3.55
CA ALA A 449 -15.63 25.14 3.55
C ALA A 449 -14.92 26.49 3.37
N LEU A 450 -13.68 26.62 3.86
CA LEU A 450 -12.80 27.76 3.59
C LEU A 450 -12.37 27.81 2.12
N GLU A 451 -11.95 26.67 1.55
CA GLU A 451 -11.56 26.53 0.15
C GLU A 451 -12.70 26.95 -0.79
N GLN A 452 -13.89 26.36 -0.62
CA GLN A 452 -15.07 26.74 -1.39
C GLN A 452 -15.37 28.25 -1.29
N ARG A 453 -15.26 28.83 -0.09
CA ARG A 453 -15.51 30.26 0.13
C ARG A 453 -14.45 31.14 -0.55
N VAL A 454 -13.19 30.71 -0.57
CA VAL A 454 -12.09 31.38 -1.28
C VAL A 454 -12.30 31.30 -2.79
N ASP A 455 -12.73 30.15 -3.32
CA ASP A 455 -13.05 29.97 -4.75
C ASP A 455 -14.25 30.83 -5.21
N GLU A 456 -15.28 30.97 -4.37
CA GLU A 456 -16.38 31.91 -4.60
C GLU A 456 -15.87 33.36 -4.68
N LEU A 457 -15.03 33.78 -3.72
CA LEU A 457 -14.46 35.12 -3.68
C LEU A 457 -13.50 35.39 -4.85
N LEU A 458 -12.71 34.39 -5.26
CA LEU A 458 -11.87 34.44 -6.46
C LEU A 458 -12.74 34.54 -7.72
N SER A 459 -13.82 33.77 -7.82
CA SER A 459 -14.76 33.82 -8.94
C SER A 459 -15.45 35.19 -9.04
N ILE A 460 -15.88 35.77 -7.91
CA ILE A 460 -16.42 37.14 -7.84
C ILE A 460 -15.37 38.15 -8.26
N LYS A 461 -14.11 38.00 -7.81
CA LYS A 461 -13.01 38.89 -8.21
C LYS A 461 -12.71 38.79 -9.71
N CYS A 462 -12.63 37.59 -10.27
CA CYS A 462 -12.40 37.37 -11.70
C CYS A 462 -13.54 37.96 -12.54
N TYR A 463 -14.79 37.80 -12.11
CA TYR A 463 -15.95 38.43 -12.74
C TYR A 463 -15.93 39.96 -12.61
N ALA A 464 -15.56 40.49 -11.44
CA ALA A 464 -15.43 41.93 -11.24
C ALA A 464 -14.27 42.53 -12.07
N SER A 465 -13.16 41.81 -12.24
CA SER A 465 -12.06 42.20 -13.13
C SER A 465 -12.45 42.14 -14.60
N SER A 466 -13.21 41.13 -15.05
CA SER A 466 -13.70 41.07 -16.44
C SER A 466 -14.78 42.13 -16.73
N LYS A 467 -15.57 42.52 -15.73
CA LYS A 467 -16.58 43.57 -15.84
C LYS A 467 -15.99 44.99 -15.70
N GLY A 468 -14.98 45.18 -14.86
CA GLY A 468 -14.20 46.42 -14.80
C GLY A 468 -13.42 46.70 -16.08
N LEU A 469 -13.14 45.68 -16.88
CA LEU A 469 -12.57 45.81 -18.23
C LEU A 469 -13.59 46.33 -19.27
N LEU A 470 -14.89 46.37 -18.95
CA LEU A 470 -15.95 46.91 -19.82
C LEU A 470 -16.32 48.37 -19.53
N ASP A 471 -16.02 48.88 -18.32
CA ASP A 471 -16.33 50.26 -17.90
C ASP A 471 -15.11 51.21 -17.96
N SER A 472 -13.96 50.77 -18.48
CA SER A 472 -12.73 51.57 -18.54
C SER A 472 -11.96 51.46 -19.86
N GLU A 473 -12.52 52.04 -20.93
CA GLU A 473 -11.67 52.51 -22.03
C GLU A 473 -10.76 53.67 -21.53
N ARG A 474 -9.52 53.35 -21.16
CA ARG A 474 -8.29 54.08 -21.54
C ARG A 474 -7.02 53.52 -20.88
N ASN A 475 -5.96 53.46 -21.69
CA ASN A 475 -4.55 53.28 -21.37
C ASN A 475 -4.06 51.93 -20.81
N ASP A 476 -3.64 51.10 -21.78
CA ASP A 476 -2.23 50.75 -22.00
C ASP A 476 -1.57 49.56 -21.25
N ASP A 477 -0.68 48.92 -22.00
CA ASP A 477 0.03 47.66 -21.84
C ASP A 477 0.17 47.01 -20.44
N SER A 478 -0.42 45.81 -20.31
CA SER A 478 0.29 44.61 -19.82
C SER A 478 -0.40 43.31 -20.21
N LYS A 479 0.28 42.48 -21.02
CA LYS A 479 -0.20 41.16 -21.44
C LYS A 479 -0.27 40.17 -20.27
N THR A 480 -1.46 39.89 -19.76
CA THR A 480 -1.76 38.63 -19.04
C THR A 480 -3.11 38.08 -19.49
N GLY A 481 -3.08 37.17 -20.47
CA GLY A 481 -4.27 36.42 -20.88
C GLY A 481 -4.62 35.40 -19.81
N MET A 482 -5.77 35.57 -19.14
CA MET A 482 -6.25 34.61 -18.14
C MET A 482 -6.98 33.46 -18.84
N THR A 483 -6.24 32.43 -19.22
CA THR A 483 -6.79 31.19 -19.79
C THR A 483 -7.37 30.31 -18.69
N LEU A 484 -8.69 30.10 -18.70
CA LEU A 484 -9.29 28.93 -18.05
C LEU A 484 -8.81 27.67 -18.79
N GLY A 485 -7.85 26.96 -18.23
CA GLY A 485 -7.37 25.71 -18.81
C GLY A 485 -6.21 25.13 -18.00
N LEU A 486 -6.41 23.91 -17.48
CA LEU A 486 -5.41 23.05 -16.84
C LEU A 486 -4.52 23.74 -15.79
N VAL A 487 -4.95 23.65 -14.52
CA VAL A 487 -3.97 23.40 -13.46
C VAL A 487 -3.46 21.97 -13.67
N GLU A 488 -2.41 21.86 -14.46
CA GLU A 488 -1.53 20.69 -14.45
C GLU A 488 -1.03 20.52 -13.00
N PRO A 489 -1.20 19.34 -12.36
CA PRO A 489 -0.89 19.21 -10.95
C PRO A 489 0.61 19.38 -10.75
N THR A 490 0.99 20.50 -10.15
CA THR A 490 2.36 20.76 -9.72
C THR A 490 2.78 19.62 -8.79
N LYS A 491 3.81 18.88 -9.22
CA LYS A 491 4.41 17.81 -8.41
C LYS A 491 5.00 18.42 -7.14
N LEU A 492 4.21 18.45 -6.07
CA LEU A 492 4.74 18.51 -4.73
C LEU A 492 5.71 17.34 -4.55
N GLN A 493 6.96 17.64 -4.16
CA GLN A 493 7.92 16.61 -3.81
C GLN A 493 7.50 15.97 -2.48
N THR A 494 6.64 14.95 -2.56
CA THR A 494 6.32 14.08 -1.43
C THR A 494 7.44 13.07 -1.18
N ASP A 495 8.59 13.56 -0.72
CA ASP A 495 9.57 12.74 0.00
C ASP A 495 9.22 12.73 1.50
N LEU A 496 7.98 12.31 1.81
CA LEU A 496 7.58 11.90 3.14
C LEU A 496 7.19 10.41 3.08
N SER A 497 8.21 9.56 3.20
CA SER A 497 8.03 8.12 3.40
C SER A 497 7.47 7.85 4.81
N LEU A 498 6.15 8.03 4.99
CA LEU A 498 5.45 7.48 6.16
C LEU A 498 5.26 5.98 5.97
N SER A 499 6.23 5.18 6.41
CA SER A 499 6.02 3.75 6.64
C SER A 499 5.15 3.58 7.89
N LEU A 500 3.99 2.95 7.73
CA LEU A 500 3.15 2.49 8.83
C LEU A 500 3.97 1.56 9.75
N PRO A 501 3.88 1.68 11.10
CA PRO A 501 4.45 0.69 12.00
C PRO A 501 3.82 -0.68 11.77
N SER A 502 4.55 -1.55 11.07
CA SER A 502 4.21 -2.97 10.98
C SER A 502 4.50 -3.61 12.33
N LEU A 503 3.46 -4.11 12.99
CA LEU A 503 3.57 -4.88 14.23
C LEU A 503 4.16 -6.28 13.93
N ASN A 504 5.48 -6.35 13.77
CA ASN A 504 6.26 -7.58 13.87
C ASN A 504 7.44 -7.28 14.81
N ASP A 505 7.33 -7.74 16.06
CA ASP A 505 8.50 -7.94 16.91
C ASP A 505 9.36 -9.05 16.28
N GLU A 506 10.63 -8.75 16.00
CA GLU A 506 11.81 -9.63 16.11
C GLU A 506 13.06 -8.73 15.94
N GLU A 507 14.21 -9.17 16.47
CA GLU A 507 15.31 -8.31 16.93
C GLU A 507 16.34 -7.83 15.87
N ASP A 508 17.22 -6.90 16.31
CA ASP A 508 18.47 -6.40 15.67
C ASP A 508 18.32 -5.53 14.39
N ASP A 509 18.96 -4.36 14.21
CA ASP A 509 20.32 -3.93 14.59
C ASP A 509 20.44 -2.39 14.39
N THR A 510 21.35 -1.72 15.11
CA THR A 510 21.80 -0.34 14.78
C THR A 510 23.32 -0.24 14.75
N SER A 511 23.86 -0.18 13.52
CA SER A 511 24.96 0.67 13.02
C SER A 511 25.87 1.41 14.04
N GLU A 512 27.20 1.49 13.89
CA GLU A 512 28.17 1.10 12.84
C GLU A 512 29.61 1.32 13.42
N GLN A 513 30.76 0.80 12.98
CA GLN A 513 31.24 -0.09 11.88
C GLN A 513 32.40 -0.97 12.42
N PRO A 514 33.00 -1.89 11.63
CA PRO A 514 32.43 -2.89 10.75
C PRO A 514 32.71 -4.32 11.28
N HIS A 515 32.10 -5.34 10.68
CA HIS A 515 32.10 -6.73 11.19
C HIS A 515 33.46 -7.33 11.59
N GLY A 516 33.69 -7.39 12.90
CA GLY A 516 34.54 -8.38 13.56
C GLY A 516 33.70 -9.53 14.12
N SER A 517 32.98 -10.28 13.27
CA SER A 517 32.27 -11.49 13.69
C SER A 517 33.19 -12.41 14.49
N VAL A 518 32.68 -13.14 15.49
CA VAL A 518 33.46 -14.13 16.27
C VAL A 518 33.92 -15.28 15.36
N ARG A 519 35.01 -15.02 14.65
CA ARG A 519 35.80 -15.93 13.84
C ARG A 519 37.17 -16.01 14.52
N PRO A 520 37.76 -17.20 14.69
CA PRO A 520 39.15 -17.28 15.16
C PRO A 520 40.04 -16.47 14.21
N LEU A 521 40.84 -15.56 14.79
CA LEU A 521 41.74 -14.69 14.03
C LEU A 521 42.68 -15.52 13.15
N THR A 522 42.98 -15.03 11.96
CA THR A 522 43.99 -15.69 11.13
C THR A 522 45.38 -15.48 11.71
N GLN A 523 46.31 -16.39 11.45
CA GLN A 523 47.66 -16.37 12.03
C GLN A 523 48.39 -15.04 11.78
N ALA A 524 48.20 -14.41 10.62
CA ALA A 524 48.80 -13.11 10.30
C ALA A 524 48.22 -11.95 11.13
N GLU A 525 46.91 -11.94 11.36
CA GLU A 525 46.21 -10.96 12.22
C GLU A 525 46.57 -11.17 13.70
N LEU A 526 46.73 -12.42 14.13
CA LEU A 526 47.18 -12.74 15.48
C LEU A 526 48.62 -12.24 15.70
N MET A 527 49.53 -12.50 14.75
CA MET A 527 50.91 -12.00 14.81
C MET A 527 50.98 -10.47 14.83
N THR A 528 50.16 -9.75 14.04
CA THR A 528 50.11 -8.28 14.08
C THR A 528 49.46 -7.71 15.35
N ARG A 529 48.51 -8.43 15.98
CA ARG A 529 48.01 -8.06 17.31
C ARG A 529 49.07 -8.29 18.39
N VAL A 530 49.77 -9.42 18.35
CA VAL A 530 50.83 -9.75 19.31
C VAL A 530 52.00 -8.79 19.22
N THR A 531 52.49 -8.43 18.02
CA THR A 531 53.57 -7.43 17.89
C THR A 531 53.13 -6.04 18.36
N LYS A 532 51.88 -5.64 18.11
CA LYS A 532 51.32 -4.36 18.56
C LYS A 532 51.08 -4.32 20.08
N GLU A 533 50.77 -5.46 20.70
CA GLU A 533 50.63 -5.58 22.15
C GLU A 533 52.00 -5.65 22.84
N ILE A 534 53.00 -6.31 22.24
CA ILE A 534 54.40 -6.27 22.70
C ILE A 534 54.93 -4.83 22.67
N GLN A 535 54.74 -4.09 21.56
CA GLN A 535 55.12 -2.67 21.49
C GLN A 535 54.39 -1.80 22.54
N ARG A 536 53.14 -2.12 22.87
CA ARG A 536 52.42 -1.46 23.98
C ARG A 536 53.00 -1.81 25.35
N GLN A 537 53.42 -3.06 25.56
CA GLN A 537 54.05 -3.50 26.80
C GLN A 537 55.47 -2.93 26.95
N GLU A 538 56.24 -2.80 25.88
CA GLU A 538 57.56 -2.13 25.88
C GLU A 538 57.42 -0.64 26.27
N VAL A 539 56.50 0.10 25.63
CA VAL A 539 56.20 1.50 26.00
C VAL A 539 55.65 1.61 27.43
N GLY A 540 54.92 0.61 27.91
CA GLY A 540 54.47 0.51 29.30
C GLY A 540 55.62 0.25 30.29
N PHE A 541 56.60 -0.58 29.91
CA PHE A 541 57.78 -0.89 30.71
C PHE A 541 58.70 0.32 30.85
N ASP A 542 58.91 1.09 29.79
CA ASP A 542 59.69 2.34 29.84
C ASP A 542 59.03 3.43 30.70
N GLN A 543 57.69 3.49 30.73
CA GLN A 543 56.95 4.37 31.65
C GLN A 543 56.94 3.86 33.11
N ALA A 544 57.07 2.54 33.33
CA ALA A 544 57.17 1.95 34.66
C ALA A 544 58.58 2.10 35.27
N THR A 545 59.64 1.88 34.49
CA THR A 545 61.04 2.04 34.92
C THR A 545 61.36 3.50 35.25
N THR A 546 60.90 4.45 34.43
CA THR A 546 61.04 5.90 34.72
C THR A 546 60.27 6.34 35.97
N ARG A 547 59.09 5.76 36.27
CA ARG A 547 58.38 5.98 37.54
C ARG A 547 59.06 5.34 38.75
N SER A 548 59.71 4.18 38.57
CA SER A 548 60.47 3.51 39.63
C SER A 548 61.71 4.32 40.04
N SER A 549 62.52 4.77 39.08
CA SER A 549 63.72 5.58 39.32
C SER A 549 63.42 6.94 39.98
N ASN A 550 62.26 7.54 39.67
CA ASN A 550 61.83 8.78 40.33
C ASN A 550 61.38 8.57 41.80
N ARG A 551 60.99 7.35 42.17
CA ARG A 551 60.55 7.02 43.55
C ARG A 551 61.73 6.80 44.49
N THR A 552 62.79 6.13 44.03
CA THR A 552 64.04 5.93 44.79
C THR A 552 64.83 7.23 45.00
N LEU A 553 64.76 8.17 44.05
CA LEU A 553 65.29 9.54 44.19
C LEU A 553 64.51 10.40 45.20
N ALA A 554 63.26 10.05 45.53
CA ALA A 554 62.45 10.76 46.53
C ALA A 554 62.74 10.26 47.96
N GLU A 555 62.97 8.96 48.16
CA GLU A 555 63.26 8.38 49.47
C GLU A 555 64.68 8.74 49.96
N THR A 556 65.67 8.77 49.06
CA THR A 556 67.03 9.20 49.40
C THR A 556 67.14 10.67 49.85
N LYS A 557 66.17 11.53 49.49
CA LYS A 557 66.09 12.92 49.98
C LYS A 557 65.40 13.09 51.35
N LYS A 558 64.71 12.06 51.87
CA LYS A 558 64.09 12.12 53.22
C LYS A 558 65.02 11.67 54.35
N ILE A 559 66.18 11.09 54.03
CA ILE A 559 67.16 10.59 55.02
C ILE A 559 68.26 11.64 55.32
N LYS A 560 68.21 12.82 54.69
CA LYS A 560 69.06 13.98 55.01
C LYS A 560 68.23 15.25 55.23
N LYS A 561 67.54 15.31 56.36
CA LYS A 561 67.13 16.56 57.02
C LYS A 561 66.92 16.33 58.51
#